data_AF-A0AAW6MAD6-F1
#
_entry.id   AF-A0AAW6MAD6-F1
#
_cell.length_a   1.000
_cell.length_b   1.000
_cell.length_c   1.000
_cell.angle_alpha   90.00
_cell.angle_beta   90.00
_cell.angle_gamma   90.00
#
_symmetry.space_group_name_H-M   'P 1'
#
loop_
_entity.id
_entity.type
_entity.pdbx_description
1 polymer ?
#
loop_
_entity_poly.entity_id
_entity_poly.type
_entity_poly.pdbx_seq_one_letter_code
_entity_poly.pdbx_strand_id
1 'polypeptide(L)'
;RQLMADERFPDSLMGVPVSPRQVQITNFNFRVSSADINAPSVPLYPLLESMSGRVDLKMPDDVFRITAHGIEFIVMENNTIDQEKSKVFTEVLKKKEFRFPAQYVAG
;
A
#
# COMPACT_ATOMS: atom_id res chain seq x y z
N ARG A 1 -10.72 -9.78 -16.26
CA ARG A 1 -9.76 -10.23 -17.30
C ARG A 1 -10.36 -11.19 -18.33
N GLN A 2 -11.65 -11.56 -18.20
CA GLN A 2 -12.27 -12.59 -19.04
C GLN A 2 -12.74 -12.08 -20.41
N LEU A 3 -13.06 -10.79 -20.55
CA LEU A 3 -13.59 -10.21 -21.79
C LEU A 3 -12.54 -9.95 -22.88
N MET A 4 -11.27 -9.71 -22.52
CA MET A 4 -10.18 -9.56 -23.51
C MET A 4 -9.66 -10.91 -24.04
N ALA A 5 -9.90 -11.99 -23.30
CA ALA A 5 -9.54 -13.34 -23.72
C ALA A 5 -10.54 -13.95 -24.72
N ASP A 6 -11.69 -13.29 -24.91
CA ASP A 6 -12.86 -13.83 -25.60
C ASP A 6 -13.20 -13.09 -26.90
N GLU A 7 -12.28 -12.26 -27.43
CA GLU A 7 -12.42 -11.42 -28.65
C GLU A 7 -13.70 -10.56 -28.74
N ARG A 8 -14.42 -10.38 -27.62
CA ARG A 8 -15.70 -9.68 -27.53
C ARG A 8 -15.58 -8.30 -26.90
N PHE A 9 -14.42 -7.65 -27.05
CA PHE A 9 -14.26 -6.28 -26.58
C PHE A 9 -15.03 -5.35 -27.53
N PRO A 10 -16.09 -4.67 -27.08
CA PRO A 10 -16.85 -3.80 -27.95
C PRO A 10 -15.98 -2.61 -28.36
N ASP A 11 -16.00 -2.29 -29.65
CA ASP A 11 -15.33 -1.14 -30.26
C ASP A 11 -15.96 0.21 -29.85
N SER A 12 -17.14 0.16 -29.24
CA SER A 12 -17.89 1.32 -28.77
C SER A 12 -18.73 1.00 -27.52
N LEU A 13 -18.81 1.97 -26.59
CA LEU A 13 -19.75 1.96 -25.47
C LEU A 13 -20.64 3.20 -25.61
N MET A 14 -21.95 3.01 -25.70
CA MET A 14 -22.94 4.10 -25.83
C MET A 14 -22.63 5.09 -26.98
N GLY A 15 -22.11 4.59 -28.12
CA GLY A 15 -21.79 5.41 -29.30
C GLY A 15 -20.48 6.19 -29.24
N VAL A 16 -19.70 6.05 -28.16
CA VAL A 16 -18.36 6.62 -28.04
C VAL A 16 -17.33 5.54 -28.40
N PRO A 17 -16.38 5.80 -29.31
CA PRO A 17 -15.32 4.84 -29.63
C PRO A 17 -14.41 4.65 -28.43
N VAL A 18 -14.24 3.40 -27.99
CA VAL A 18 -13.46 3.07 -26.80
C VAL A 18 -12.24 2.27 -27.22
N SER A 19 -11.05 2.83 -27.02
CA SER A 19 -9.82 2.07 -27.20
C SER A 19 -9.48 1.25 -25.93
N PRO A 20 -8.97 0.02 -26.05
CA PRO A 20 -8.53 -0.78 -24.89
C PRO A 20 -7.52 -0.04 -23.99
N ARG A 21 -6.74 0.87 -24.59
CA ARG A 21 -5.76 1.72 -23.92
C ARG A 21 -6.42 2.78 -23.01
N GLN A 22 -7.57 3.34 -23.40
CA GLN A 22 -8.29 4.32 -22.57
C GLN A 22 -8.94 3.66 -21.35
N VAL A 23 -9.52 2.47 -21.50
CA VAL A 23 -10.16 1.73 -20.39
C VAL A 23 -9.14 1.31 -19.33
N GLN A 24 -7.90 1.02 -19.72
CA GLN A 24 -6.82 0.76 -18.76
C GLN A 24 -6.39 2.01 -17.98
N ILE A 25 -6.43 3.19 -18.59
CA ILE A 25 -5.98 4.45 -17.98
C ILE A 25 -7.05 5.05 -17.05
N THR A 26 -8.34 4.85 -17.33
CA THR A 26 -9.45 5.38 -16.52
C THR A 26 -10.04 4.38 -15.52
N ASN A 27 -9.37 3.25 -15.27
CA ASN A 27 -9.88 2.23 -14.36
C ASN A 27 -9.62 2.63 -12.89
N PHE A 28 -10.54 3.40 -12.31
CA PHE A 28 -10.52 3.72 -10.89
C PHE A 28 -11.35 2.67 -10.12
N ASN A 29 -10.67 1.72 -9.48
CA ASN A 29 -11.33 0.73 -8.61
C ASN A 29 -11.46 1.30 -7.20
N PHE A 30 -12.64 1.79 -6.84
CA PHE A 30 -12.97 2.13 -5.47
C PHE A 30 -13.73 0.97 -4.83
N ARG A 31 -13.11 0.29 -3.88
CA ARG A 31 -13.71 -0.83 -3.15
C ARG A 31 -13.89 -0.40 -1.71
N VAL A 32 -15.14 -0.21 -1.29
CA VAL A 32 -15.51 0.00 0.12
C VAL A 32 -16.03 -1.33 0.66
N SER A 33 -15.48 -1.75 1.79
CA SER A 33 -15.88 -2.93 2.55
C SER A 33 -16.68 -2.49 3.77
N SER A 34 -17.59 -3.34 4.25
CA SER A 34 -18.30 -3.14 5.52
C SER A 34 -17.37 -3.11 6.75
N ALA A 35 -16.11 -3.52 6.61
CA ALA A 35 -15.06 -3.28 7.59
C ALA A 35 -14.70 -1.79 7.75
N ASP A 36 -14.95 -0.95 6.74
CA ASP A 36 -14.58 0.48 6.74
C ASP A 36 -15.52 1.35 7.60
N ILE A 37 -16.62 0.77 8.11
CA ILE A 37 -17.65 1.52 8.88
C ILE A 37 -17.39 1.45 10.38
N ASN A 38 -17.04 0.28 10.92
CA ASN A 38 -16.98 0.04 12.37
C ASN A 38 -15.76 -0.78 12.84
N ALA A 39 -14.83 -1.16 11.96
CA ALA A 39 -13.60 -1.80 12.43
C ALA A 39 -12.57 -0.71 12.77
N PRO A 40 -11.97 -0.72 13.96
CA PRO A 40 -10.79 0.09 14.23
C PRO A 40 -9.68 -0.39 13.29
N SER A 41 -9.46 0.36 12.20
CA SER A 41 -8.36 0.08 11.28
C SER A 41 -7.06 0.49 11.95
N VAL A 42 -6.21 -0.50 12.27
CA VAL A 42 -4.84 -0.23 12.68
C VAL A 42 -4.05 0.01 11.39
N PRO A 43 -3.51 1.23 11.15
CA PRO A 43 -2.85 1.55 9.89
C PRO A 43 -1.47 0.86 9.82
N LEU A 44 -1.48 -0.39 9.35
CA LEU A 44 -0.31 -1.24 9.14
C LEU A 44 0.07 -1.23 7.67
N TYR A 45 1.34 -0.95 7.37
CA TYR A 45 1.87 -0.81 6.02
C TYR A 45 3.12 -1.69 5.84
N PRO A 46 3.26 -2.42 4.73
CA PRO A 46 4.51 -3.10 4.41
C PRO A 46 5.58 -2.08 3.99
N LEU A 47 6.83 -2.30 4.37
CA LEU A 47 7.97 -1.55 3.83
C LEU A 47 8.70 -2.42 2.82
N LEU A 48 8.57 -2.07 1.54
CA LEU A 48 9.22 -2.81 0.44
C LEU A 48 10.56 -2.19 0.09
N GLU A 49 11.60 -3.02 -0.01
CA GLU A 49 12.92 -2.58 -0.42
C GLU A 49 12.95 -2.37 -1.95
N SER A 50 13.17 -1.12 -2.37
CA SER A 50 13.19 -0.73 -3.79
C SER A 50 14.36 -1.28 -4.60
N MET A 51 15.43 -1.75 -3.94
CA MET A 51 16.63 -2.30 -4.56
C MET A 51 17.03 -3.64 -3.94
N SER A 52 16.10 -4.60 -3.85
CA SER A 52 16.40 -5.92 -3.28
C SER A 52 17.44 -6.74 -4.07
N GLY A 53 17.80 -6.31 -5.29
CA GLY A 53 18.68 -7.05 -6.21
C GLY A 53 18.06 -8.35 -6.74
N ARG A 54 16.78 -8.63 -6.41
CA ARG A 54 16.05 -9.84 -6.79
C ARG A 54 14.98 -9.50 -7.83
N VAL A 55 14.74 -10.44 -8.76
CA VAL A 55 13.67 -10.34 -9.77
C VAL A 55 12.28 -10.44 -9.11
N ASP A 56 12.19 -11.14 -7.97
CA ASP A 56 10.94 -11.36 -7.25
C ASP A 56 10.76 -10.39 -6.07
N LEU A 57 9.56 -9.81 -5.99
CA LEU A 57 9.10 -9.01 -4.85
C LEU A 57 8.83 -9.95 -3.66
N LYS A 58 9.76 -10.02 -2.71
CA LYS A 58 9.53 -10.74 -1.46
C LYS A 58 8.73 -9.85 -0.50
N MET A 59 7.63 -10.38 0.03
CA MET A 59 6.92 -9.73 1.14
C MET A 59 7.83 -9.64 2.37
N PRO A 60 7.85 -8.50 3.08
CA PRO A 60 8.62 -8.36 4.30
C PRO A 60 8.05 -9.28 5.39
N ASP A 61 8.86 -9.64 6.37
CA ASP A 61 8.43 -10.44 7.52
C ASP A 61 7.78 -9.55 8.62
N ASP A 62 7.83 -8.23 8.42
CA ASP A 62 7.27 -7.20 9.30
C ASP A 62 6.48 -6.12 8.55
N VAL A 63 5.60 -5.45 9.28
CA VAL A 63 4.83 -4.28 8.82
C VAL A 63 5.09 -3.12 9.76
N PHE A 64 4.95 -1.88 9.31
CA PHE A 64 5.10 -0.71 10.16
C PHE A 64 3.78 0.02 10.38
N ARG A 65 3.68 0.73 11.50
CA ARG A 65 2.69 1.79 11.75
C ARG A 65 3.39 3.06 12.18
N ILE A 66 2.73 4.19 11.97
CA ILE A 66 3.20 5.48 12.48
C ILE A 66 2.33 5.89 13.66
N THR A 67 2.98 6.21 14.78
CA THR A 67 2.35 6.72 16.00
C THR A 67 2.67 8.20 16.19
N ALA A 68 2.12 8.81 17.24
CA ALA A 68 2.47 10.18 17.63
C ALA A 68 3.94 10.34 18.05
N HIS A 69 4.62 9.24 18.40
CA HIS A 69 5.95 9.28 19.01
C HIS A 69 7.07 8.78 18.07
N GLY A 70 6.71 8.01 17.04
CA GLY A 70 7.66 7.41 16.12
C GLY A 70 7.02 6.44 15.13
N ILE A 71 7.88 5.72 14.43
CA ILE A 71 7.51 4.59 13.56
C ILE A 71 7.79 3.29 14.31
N GLU A 72 6.85 2.36 14.26
CA GLU A 72 6.93 1.07 14.93
C GLU A 72 6.84 -0.05 13.90
N PHE A 73 7.80 -0.96 13.92
CA PHE A 73 7.82 -2.19 13.12
C PHE A 73 7.27 -3.34 13.96
N ILE A 74 6.31 -4.07 13.39
CA ILE A 74 5.59 -5.17 14.00
C ILE A 74 5.93 -6.43 13.21
N VAL A 75 6.54 -7.39 13.90
CA VAL A 75 6.84 -8.72 13.37
C VAL A 75 5.51 -9.47 13.19
N MET A 76 5.20 -9.87 11.96
CA MET A 76 3.89 -10.46 11.64
C MET A 76 3.68 -11.84 12.27
N GLU A 77 4.77 -12.60 12.45
CA GLU A 77 4.71 -13.95 13.01
C GLU A 77 4.15 -13.99 14.44
N ASN A 78 4.52 -13.01 15.27
CA ASN A 78 4.24 -13.01 16.69
C ASN A 78 3.51 -11.75 17.19
N ASN A 79 3.17 -10.83 16.28
CA ASN A 79 2.55 -9.54 16.59
C ASN A 79 3.31 -8.70 17.64
N THR A 80 4.64 -8.84 17.70
CA THR A 80 5.50 -8.08 18.61
C THR A 80 6.17 -6.91 17.90
N ILE A 81 6.54 -5.88 18.66
CA ILE A 81 7.25 -4.72 18.13
C ILE A 81 8.75 -5.03 18.12
N ASP A 82 9.38 -4.85 16.97
CA ASP A 82 10.83 -4.78 16.86
C ASP A 82 11.32 -3.42 17.38
N GLN A 83 11.69 -3.40 18.67
CA GLN A 83 12.10 -2.18 19.37
C GLN A 83 13.36 -1.56 18.78
N GLU A 84 14.30 -2.39 18.32
CA GLU A 84 15.58 -1.92 17.79
C GLU A 84 15.38 -1.23 16.45
N LYS A 85 14.69 -1.89 15.51
CA LYS A 85 14.39 -1.33 14.19
C LYS A 85 13.52 -0.08 14.30
N SER A 86 12.49 -0.11 15.16
CA SER A 86 11.61 1.04 15.41
C SER A 86 12.38 2.25 15.93
N LYS A 87 13.32 2.04 16.86
CA LYS A 87 14.16 3.10 17.41
C LYS A 87 15.05 3.73 16.33
N VAL A 88 15.78 2.90 15.58
CA VAL A 88 16.71 3.37 14.54
C VAL A 88 15.96 4.22 13.50
N PHE A 89 14.83 3.73 12.99
CA PHE A 89 14.06 4.48 12.00
C PHE A 89 13.46 5.76 12.57
N THR A 90 12.97 5.73 13.81
CA THR A 90 12.44 6.92 14.49
C THR A 90 13.52 8.00 14.65
N GLU A 91 14.74 7.61 15.04
CA GLU A 91 15.87 8.52 15.20
C GLU A 91 16.29 9.12 13.84
N VAL A 92 16.37 8.30 12.79
CA VAL A 92 16.70 8.78 11.43
C VAL A 92 15.64 9.75 10.90
N LEU A 93 14.36 9.46 11.11
CA LEU A 93 13.27 10.35 10.69
C LEU A 93 13.32 11.68 11.43
N LYS A 94 13.50 11.66 12.76
CA LYS A 94 13.69 12.88 13.57
C LYS A 94 14.91 13.68 13.13
N LYS A 95 16.03 13.00 12.81
CA LYS A 95 17.24 13.64 12.28
C LYS A 95 17.02 14.29 10.91
N LYS A 96 16.10 13.76 10.11
CA LYS A 96 15.64 14.37 8.84
C LYS A 96 14.52 15.40 9.05
N GLU A 97 14.33 15.88 10.28
CA GLU A 97 13.32 16.89 10.65
C GLU A 97 11.87 16.47 10.42
N PHE A 98 11.63 15.16 10.26
CA PHE A 98 10.28 14.62 10.18
C PHE A 98 9.56 14.83 11.51
N ARG A 99 8.33 15.33 11.47
CA ARG A 99 7.48 15.56 12.64
C ARG A 99 6.39 14.51 12.72
N PHE A 100 6.31 13.85 13.87
CA PHE A 100 5.25 12.90 14.18
C PHE A 100 4.05 13.62 14.83
N PRO A 101 2.82 13.09 14.68
CA PRO A 101 2.45 11.96 13.81
C PRO A 101 2.51 12.33 12.32
N ALA A 102 2.66 11.33 11.46
CA ALA A 102 2.52 11.53 10.02
C ALA A 102 1.12 12.06 9.68
N GLN A 103 1.04 13.03 8.77
CA GLN A 103 -0.25 13.53 8.26
C GLN A 103 -0.87 12.57 7.23
N TYR A 104 -0.03 11.89 6.45
CA TYR A 104 -0.44 10.92 5.43
C TYR A 104 0.69 9.92 5.17
N VAL A 105 0.33 8.70 4.79
CA VAL A 105 1.25 7.65 4.33
C VAL A 105 0.87 7.31 2.90
N ALA A 106 1.84 7.43 1.99
CA ALA A 106 1.68 7.15 0.57
C ALA A 106 2.78 6.17 0.14
N GLY A 107 2.45 5.23 -0.74
CA GLY A 107 3.37 4.24 -1.31
C GLY A 107 2.91 3.83 -2.70
#